data_AF-A0A5K1BH27-F1
#
_entry.id   AF-A0A5K1BH27-F1
#
_cell.length_a   1.000
_cell.length_b   1.000
_cell.length_c   1.000
_cell.angle_alpha   90.00
_cell.angle_beta   90.00
_cell.angle_gamma   90.00
#
_symmetry.space_group_name_H-M   'P 1'
#
loop_
_entity.id
_entity.type
_entity.pdbx_description
1 polymer ?
#
loop_
_entity_poly.entity_id
_entity_poly.type
_entity_poly.pdbx_seq_one_letter_code
_entity_poly.pdbx_strand_id
1 'polypeptide(L)' 'SEFTSLSSIVGTKEVLSWEIRYKIALGAAKGLRYLHEGCQRRIIHRDIKASNILLTEDFEPQ' A
#
# COMPACT_ATOMS: atom_id res chain seq x y z
N SER A 1 -0.27 12.35 -12.35
CA SER A 1 -0.86 12.20 -11.00
C SER A 1 0.20 11.49 -10.20
N GLU A 2 0.85 12.14 -9.23
CA GLU A 2 2.02 11.61 -8.51
C GLU A 2 1.75 10.31 -7.72
N PHE A 3 0.50 9.85 -7.69
CA PHE A 3 0.07 8.66 -6.97
C PHE A 3 -1.00 7.89 -7.76
N THR A 4 -1.00 6.55 -7.60
CA THR A 4 -2.02 5.64 -8.12
C THR A 4 -2.45 4.64 -7.04
N SER A 5 -3.72 4.21 -7.06
CA SER A 5 -4.26 3.22 -6.11
C SER A 5 -3.91 1.79 -6.52
N LEU A 6 -3.68 0.89 -5.55
CA LEU A 6 -3.47 -0.53 -5.85
C LEU A 6 -4.65 -1.16 -6.60
N SER A 7 -5.88 -0.72 -6.34
CA SER A 7 -7.07 -1.18 -7.08
C SER A 7 -7.00 -0.90 -8.58
N SER A 8 -6.36 0.21 -8.99
CA SER A 8 -6.21 0.55 -10.41
C SER A 8 -5.26 -0.40 -11.14
N ILE A 9 -4.34 -1.03 -10.42
CA ILE A 9 -3.32 -1.92 -10.98
C ILE A 9 -3.82 -3.37 -10.98
N VAL A 10 -4.41 -3.82 -9.86
CA VAL A 10 -4.93 -5.19 -9.69
C VAL A 10 -6.17 -5.47 -10.56
N GLY A 11 -6.88 -4.41 -11.00
CA GLY A 11 -8.00 -4.53 -11.93
C GLY A 11 -7.60 -4.71 -13.40
N THR A 12 -6.31 -4.63 -13.74
CA THR A 12 -5.84 -4.82 -15.12
C THR A 12 -5.67 -6.31 -15.44
N LYS A 13 -5.75 -6.69 -16.72
CA LYS A 13 -5.49 -8.08 -17.18
C LYS A 13 -4.02 -8.50 -16.99
N GLU A 14 -3.13 -7.57 -16.65
CA GLU A 14 -1.72 -7.87 -16.47
C GLU A 14 -1.42 -8.31 -15.03
N VAL A 15 -0.78 -9.49 -14.94
CA VAL A 15 -0.37 -10.08 -13.69
C VAL A 15 0.93 -9.41 -13.25
N LEU A 16 0.90 -8.65 -12.15
CA LEU A 16 2.12 -8.06 -11.57
C LEU A 16 3.17 -9.14 -11.28
N SER A 17 4.44 -8.82 -11.54
CA SER A 17 5.56 -9.70 -11.20
C SER A 17 5.62 -9.95 -9.69
N TRP A 18 6.22 -11.07 -9.28
CA TRP A 18 6.36 -11.39 -7.86
C TRP A 18 7.15 -10.32 -7.09
N GLU A 19 8.19 -9.76 -7.71
CA GLU A 19 8.99 -8.69 -7.12
C GLU A 19 8.15 -7.46 -6.78
N ILE A 20 7.28 -7.03 -7.71
CA ILE A 20 6.39 -5.88 -7.50
C ILE A 20 5.37 -6.19 -6.40
N ARG A 21 4.79 -7.39 -6.40
CA ARG A 21 3.86 -7.83 -5.33
C ARG A 21 4.52 -7.79 -3.95
N TYR A 22 5.76 -8.26 -3.87
CA TYR A 22 6.53 -8.26 -2.62
C TYR A 22 6.81 -6.83 -2.13
N LYS A 23 7.22 -5.92 -3.02
CA LYS A 23 7.41 -4.50 -2.68
C LYS A 23 6.14 -3.87 -2.10
N ILE A 24 4.99 -4.08 -2.77
CA ILE A 24 3.69 -3.58 -2.31
C ILE A 24 3.32 -4.16 -0.93
N ALA A 25 3.43 -5.48 -0.76
CA ALA A 25 3.07 -6.14 0.49
C ALA A 25 3.96 -5.71 1.67
N LEU A 26 5.27 -5.66 1.45
CA LEU A 26 6.23 -5.16 2.44
C LEU A 26 5.94 -3.70 2.79
N GLY A 27 5.60 -2.90 1.79
CA GLY A 27 5.30 -1.50 1.98
C GLY A 27 4.05 -1.28 2.83
N ALA A 28 2.95 -1.95 2.49
CA ALA A 28 1.71 -1.92 3.26
C ALA A 28 1.92 -2.37 4.72
N ALA A 29 2.72 -3.43 4.94
CA ALA A 29 3.05 -3.91 6.28
C ALA A 29 3.84 -2.87 7.10
N LYS A 30 4.79 -2.15 6.47
CA LYS A 30 5.53 -1.06 7.12
C LYS A 30 4.62 0.10 7.54
N GLY A 31 3.72 0.52 6.64
CA GLY A 31 2.74 1.58 6.93
C GLY A 31 1.81 1.20 8.08
N LEU A 32 1.28 -0.04 8.07
CA LEU A 32 0.42 -0.55 9.14
C LEU A 32 1.15 -0.62 10.49
N ARG A 33 2.40 -1.11 10.50
CA ARG A 33 3.22 -1.12 11.72
C ARG A 33 3.44 0.29 12.26
N TYR A 34 3.72 1.25 11.39
CA TYR A 34 3.89 2.65 11.80
C TYR A 34 2.62 3.20 12.46
N LEU A 35 1.44 2.94 11.88
CA LEU A 35 0.16 3.40 12.44
C LEU A 35 -0.16 2.78 13.81
N HIS A 36 0.22 1.51 14.02
CA HIS A 36 -0.06 0.78 15.25
C HIS A 36 0.92 1.08 16.40
N GLU A 37 2.21 1.24 16.07
CA GLU A 37 3.31 1.22 17.04
C GLU A 37 4.22 2.46 16.96
N GLY A 38 4.31 3.12 15.80
CA GLY A 38 5.22 4.25 15.57
C GLY A 38 4.59 5.63 15.78
N CYS A 39 3.26 5.74 15.67
CA CYS A 39 2.57 7.01 15.83
C CYS A 39 2.31 7.35 17.31
N GLN A 40 2.50 8.62 17.68
CA GLN A 40 2.25 9.15 19.03
C GLN A 40 0.82 8.85 19.54
N ARG A 41 -0.13 8.72 18.62
CA ARG A 41 -1.51 8.30 18.89
C ARG A 41 -1.81 7.10 18.03
N ARG A 42 -2.05 5.93 18.65
CA ARG A 42 -2.38 4.70 17.92
C ARG A 42 -3.61 4.94 17.03
N ILE A 43 -3.45 4.78 15.72
CA ILE A 43 -4.54 4.87 14.75
C ILE A 43 -4.99 3.46 14.38
N ILE A 44 -6.29 3.19 14.53
CA ILE A 44 -6.90 1.95 14.06
C ILE A 44 -7.53 2.24 12.70
N HIS A 45 -6.94 1.72 11.62
CA HIS A 45 -7.33 2.06 10.24
C HIS A 45 -8.79 1.67 9.90
N ARG A 46 -9.31 0.59 10.51
CA ARG A 46 -10.70 0.02 10.40
C ARG A 46 -11.23 -0.30 8.99
N ASP A 47 -10.67 0.28 7.93
CA ASP A 47 -11.03 0.10 6.53
C ASP A 47 -9.75 -0.06 5.67
N ILE A 48 -9.07 -1.21 5.84
CA ILE A 48 -7.91 -1.57 5.02
C ILE A 48 -8.44 -2.23 3.75
N LYS A 49 -8.36 -1.51 2.62
CA LYS A 49 -8.76 -1.98 1.30
C LYS A 49 -7.81 -1.46 0.23
N ALA A 50 -7.72 -2.17 -0.90
CA ALA A 50 -6.77 -1.88 -1.97
C ALA A 50 -6.90 -0.45 -2.55
N SER A 51 -8.09 0.17 -2.50
CA SER A 51 -8.27 1.56 -2.94
C SER A 51 -7.64 2.60 -2.01
N ASN A 52 -7.35 2.21 -0.76
CA ASN A 52 -6.76 3.10 0.25
C ASN A 52 -5.23 2.89 0.38
N ILE A 53 -4.66 1.95 -0.38
CA ILE A 53 -3.21 1.79 -0.49
C ILE A 53 -2.75 2.66 -1.66
N LEU A 54 -2.19 3.82 -1.33
CA LEU A 54 -1.58 4.73 -2.29
C LEU A 54 -0.15 4.24 -2.58
N LEU A 55 0.19 4.16 -3.86
CA LEU A 55 1.53 3.81 -4.32
C LEU A 55 2.13 5.06 -4.98
N THR A 56 3.39 5.36 -4.65
CA THR A 56 4.20 6.29 -5.45
C THR A 56 4.53 5.65 -6.81
N GLU A 57 5.04 6.45 -7.76
CA GLU A 57 5.52 5.93 -9.06
C GLU A 57 6.63 4.87 -8.90
N ASP A 58 7.32 4.85 -7.75
CA ASP A 58 8.35 3.89 -7.38
C ASP A 58 7.85 2.71 -6.52
N PHE A 59 6.53 2.55 -6.34
CA PHE A 59 5.89 1.53 -5.50
C PHE A 59 6.27 1.60 -4.01
N GLU A 60 6.61 2.78 -3.50
CA GLU A 60 6.84 3.00 -2.08
C GLU A 60 5.50 3.27 -1.35
N PRO A 61 5.33 2.72 -0.13
CA PRO A 61 4.17 3.03 0.71
C PRO A 61 4.31 4.40 1.39
N GLN A 62 3.21 5.16 1.46
CA GLN A 62 3.06 6.31 2.37
C GLN A 62 1.86 6.08 3.30
#